data_AF-A0A9N9SSK7-F1
#
_entry.id   AF-A0A9N9SSK7-F1
#
_cell.length_a   1.000
_cell.length_b   1.000
_cell.length_c   1.000
_cell.angle_alpha   90.00
_cell.angle_beta   90.00
_cell.angle_gamma   90.00
#
_symmetry.space_group_name_H-M   'P 1'
#
loop_
_entity.id
_entity.type
_entity.pdbx_description
1 polymer ?
#
loop_
_entity_poly.entity_id
_entity_poly.type
_entity_poly.pdbx_seq_one_letter_code
_entity_poly.pdbx_strand_id
1 'polypeptide(L)'
;MWGTVLQQVEILYRKLLFLLNTMDDIIPLLKIMSSLFKIPLISQFKGILEPFSKVLSYAIQTQTMNYGCLIEICYLCYKAFTKERDKLILSRMVVFELVQALKFKTTIPDANLLMLINLILQDIGGSIPSNVVIKDCSSITLEYGSGVTTGISECMKLNLGDILEFLTDFHAISKIKSYCKGINVGLNDDTLGGIIKCSIAQYLALEITKGNGRDNRAVTRYFPWLCSTSITQQSPREFIECIGHIRLLSWLLLGSLTHTALQGNNNNNCQIQSQPIPQEASCQIADHIQVIMAGFAEQPKASILHMSSLFHTFILCQLWTIYLEQGLSSNIPITEAYNVTMNILFDFWGKVTPCILQLIQQSKMLCEIVSLHFLSMLEALLECQSTFVGKLLPLWTPVLCSNQLQLPGHLQVRLQNCRNFPPTIIQEAIPEKLKVANLHNPMLLRWLQRLQFKMGQIELQSSTATQFYSL
;
A
#
# COMPACT_ATOMS: atom_id res chain seq x y z
N MET A 1 26.64 -24.89 -34.45
CA MET A 1 25.52 -25.71 -33.94
C MET A 1 24.47 -24.84 -33.25
N TRP A 2 24.78 -24.16 -32.13
CA TRP A 2 23.80 -23.35 -31.39
C TRP A 2 23.12 -22.26 -32.21
N GLY A 3 23.82 -21.56 -33.10
CA GLY A 3 23.19 -20.53 -33.92
C GLY A 3 22.06 -21.04 -34.82
N THR A 4 22.24 -22.21 -35.45
CA THR A 4 21.20 -22.86 -36.25
C THR A 4 20.02 -23.30 -35.38
N VAL A 5 20.29 -23.86 -34.20
CA VAL A 5 19.24 -24.27 -33.25
C VAL A 5 18.42 -23.07 -32.80
N LEU A 6 19.07 -21.99 -32.34
CA LEU A 6 18.41 -20.78 -31.88
C LEU A 6 17.54 -20.14 -32.97
N GLN A 7 18.01 -20.13 -34.22
CA GLN A 7 17.23 -19.65 -35.36
C GLN A 7 15.98 -20.50 -35.62
N GLN A 8 16.09 -21.83 -35.58
CA GLN A 8 14.93 -22.72 -35.76
C GLN A 8 13.93 -22.60 -34.61
N VAL A 9 14.43 -22.45 -33.38
CA VAL A 9 13.59 -22.21 -32.20
C VAL A 9 12.86 -20.88 -32.29
N GLU A 10 13.51 -19.81 -32.77
CA GLU A 10 12.83 -18.54 -33.01
C GLU A 10 11.66 -18.72 -34.00
N ILE A 11 11.88 -19.43 -35.12
CA ILE A 11 10.84 -19.72 -36.11
C ILE A 11 9.71 -20.54 -35.47
N LEU A 12 10.04 -21.54 -34.65
CA LEU A 12 9.06 -22.34 -33.93
C LEU A 12 8.19 -21.47 -33.02
N TYR A 13 8.80 -20.63 -32.18
CA TYR A 13 8.05 -19.75 -31.28
C TYR A 13 7.17 -18.77 -32.05
N ARG A 14 7.65 -18.19 -33.16
CA ARG A 14 6.83 -17.32 -34.02
C ARG A 14 5.60 -18.04 -34.57
N LYS A 15 5.73 -19.32 -34.97
CA LYS A 15 4.60 -20.14 -35.43
C LYS A 15 3.66 -20.52 -34.28
N LEU A 16 4.21 -20.85 -33.11
CA LEU A 16 3.43 -21.21 -31.92
C LEU A 16 2.51 -20.07 -31.45
N LEU A 17 2.86 -18.81 -31.70
CA LEU A 17 1.99 -17.67 -31.38
C LEU A 17 0.57 -17.82 -31.95
N PHE A 18 0.42 -18.42 -33.13
CA PHE A 18 -0.87 -18.63 -33.78
C PHE A 18 -1.67 -19.80 -33.20
N LEU A 19 -1.05 -20.62 -32.34
CA LEU A 19 -1.63 -21.82 -31.73
C LEU A 19 -1.75 -21.70 -30.20
N LEU A 20 -1.37 -20.56 -29.63
CA LEU A 20 -1.36 -20.36 -28.18
C LEU A 20 -2.74 -20.60 -27.56
N ASN A 21 -3.79 -20.11 -28.21
CA ASN A 21 -5.17 -20.28 -27.76
C ASN A 21 -5.68 -21.73 -27.77
N THR A 22 -5.00 -22.65 -28.46
CA THR A 22 -5.37 -24.07 -28.47
C THR A 22 -4.51 -24.89 -27.52
N MET A 23 -3.60 -24.27 -26.76
CA MET A 23 -2.73 -24.97 -25.81
C MET A 23 -3.33 -24.95 -24.41
N ASP A 24 -3.56 -26.15 -23.85
CA ASP A 24 -4.05 -26.31 -22.48
C ASP A 24 -2.97 -25.96 -21.43
N ASP A 25 -1.69 -26.28 -21.70
CA ASP A 25 -0.57 -26.03 -20.80
C ASP A 25 0.60 -25.32 -21.51
N ILE A 26 0.98 -24.14 -21.01
CA ILE A 26 2.04 -23.28 -21.54
C ILE A 26 3.35 -23.44 -20.76
N ILE A 27 3.33 -24.09 -19.59
CA ILE A 27 4.49 -24.27 -18.72
C ILE A 27 5.69 -24.89 -19.47
N PRO A 28 5.53 -25.88 -20.38
CA PRO A 28 6.65 -26.40 -21.16
C PRO A 28 7.34 -25.31 -22.01
N LEU A 29 6.58 -24.40 -22.61
CA LEU A 29 7.15 -23.30 -23.40
C LEU A 29 7.94 -22.33 -22.52
N LEU A 30 7.48 -22.09 -21.30
CA LEU A 30 8.20 -21.23 -20.34
C LEU A 30 9.50 -21.89 -19.85
N LYS A 31 9.49 -23.20 -19.59
CA LYS A 31 10.70 -23.96 -19.24
C LYS A 31 11.73 -23.99 -20.38
N ILE A 32 11.26 -24.09 -21.63
CA ILE A 32 12.12 -23.97 -22.81
C ILE A 32 12.74 -22.56 -22.87
N MET A 33 11.96 -21.50 -22.62
CA MET A 33 12.49 -20.12 -22.54
C MET A 33 13.61 -19.99 -21.50
N SER A 34 13.40 -20.45 -20.27
CA SER A 34 14.44 -20.46 -19.21
C SER A 34 15.70 -21.21 -19.66
N SER A 35 15.54 -22.37 -20.32
CA SER A 35 16.67 -23.18 -20.78
C SER A 35 17.47 -22.49 -21.89
N LEU A 36 16.78 -21.80 -22.81
CA LEU A 36 17.41 -21.11 -23.94
C LEU A 36 18.23 -19.90 -23.51
N PHE A 37 17.79 -19.16 -22.48
CA PHE A 37 18.59 -18.05 -21.93
C PHE A 37 19.90 -18.50 -21.27
N LYS A 38 20.03 -19.78 -20.90
CA LYS A 38 21.27 -20.35 -20.36
C LYS A 38 22.27 -20.75 -21.46
N ILE A 39 21.86 -20.73 -22.74
CA ILE A 39 22.73 -21.14 -23.86
C ILE A 39 23.74 -20.03 -24.20
N PRO A 40 25.02 -20.37 -24.41
CA PRO A 40 26.03 -19.42 -24.88
C PRO A 40 25.60 -18.75 -26.21
N LEU A 41 26.00 -17.49 -26.40
CA LEU A 41 25.70 -16.69 -27.61
C LEU A 41 24.22 -16.28 -27.81
N ILE A 42 23.31 -16.58 -26.86
CA ILE A 42 21.91 -16.11 -26.93
C ILE A 42 21.78 -14.59 -27.13
N SER A 43 22.75 -13.83 -26.62
CA SER A 43 22.83 -12.36 -26.76
C SER A 43 22.89 -11.87 -28.21
N GLN A 44 23.31 -12.73 -29.14
CA GLN A 44 23.37 -12.46 -30.58
C GLN A 44 22.02 -12.70 -31.28
N PHE A 45 21.10 -13.47 -30.68
CA PHE A 45 19.82 -13.89 -31.25
C PHE A 45 18.64 -13.11 -30.67
N LYS A 46 18.64 -11.79 -30.85
CA LYS A 46 17.64 -10.88 -30.26
C LYS A 46 16.23 -11.05 -30.82
N GLY A 47 16.10 -11.63 -32.02
CA GLY A 47 14.81 -11.87 -32.67
C GLY A 47 13.87 -12.76 -31.85
N ILE A 48 14.42 -13.61 -30.97
CA ILE A 48 13.67 -14.51 -30.09
C ILE A 48 12.91 -13.78 -28.97
N LEU A 49 13.32 -12.56 -28.61
CA LEU A 49 12.74 -11.82 -27.49
C LEU A 49 11.29 -11.39 -27.74
N GLU A 50 10.95 -11.04 -28.98
CA GLU A 50 9.60 -10.63 -29.36
C GLU A 50 8.58 -11.77 -29.18
N PRO A 51 8.78 -12.98 -29.77
CA PRO A 51 7.83 -14.07 -29.57
C PRO A 51 7.82 -14.56 -28.12
N PHE A 52 8.95 -14.54 -27.40
CA PHE A 52 8.99 -14.84 -25.96
C PHE A 52 8.12 -13.89 -25.14
N SER A 53 8.18 -12.60 -25.42
CA SER A 53 7.35 -11.58 -24.77
C SER A 53 5.85 -11.87 -24.98
N LYS A 54 5.44 -12.21 -26.21
CA LYS A 54 4.05 -12.56 -26.53
C LYS A 54 3.58 -13.85 -25.85
N VAL A 55 4.42 -14.89 -25.80
CA VAL A 55 4.11 -16.13 -25.06
C VAL A 55 3.94 -15.84 -23.57
N LEU A 56 4.83 -15.02 -22.98
CA LEU A 56 4.78 -14.66 -21.57
C LEU A 56 3.51 -13.88 -21.22
N SER A 57 3.13 -12.90 -22.04
CA SER A 57 1.88 -12.14 -21.85
C SER A 57 0.65 -13.03 -21.93
N TYR A 58 0.58 -13.91 -22.93
CA TYR A 58 -0.53 -14.86 -23.03
C TYR A 58 -0.59 -15.78 -21.80
N ALA A 59 0.56 -16.26 -21.29
CA ALA A 59 0.62 -17.07 -20.09
C ALA A 59 0.12 -16.33 -18.84
N ILE A 60 0.52 -15.05 -18.67
CA ILE A 60 0.05 -14.19 -17.57
C ILE A 60 -1.47 -13.98 -17.61
N GLN A 61 -2.05 -13.85 -18.82
CA GLN A 61 -3.48 -13.57 -18.97
C GLN A 61 -4.37 -14.81 -18.82
N THR A 62 -3.87 -16.01 -19.12
CA THR A 62 -4.73 -17.18 -19.31
C THR A 62 -4.45 -18.37 -18.39
N GLN A 63 -3.23 -18.49 -17.85
CA GLN A 63 -2.80 -19.66 -17.07
C GLN A 63 -2.46 -19.30 -15.63
N THR A 64 -2.45 -20.27 -14.72
CA THR A 64 -1.91 -20.08 -13.36
C THR A 64 -0.40 -20.26 -13.37
N MET A 65 0.33 -19.16 -13.20
CA MET A 65 1.79 -19.15 -13.30
C MET A 65 2.47 -19.53 -11.99
N ASN A 66 3.66 -20.12 -12.09
CA ASN A 66 4.54 -20.32 -10.95
C ASN A 66 5.47 -19.11 -10.77
N TYR A 67 5.56 -18.58 -9.55
CA TYR A 67 6.40 -17.44 -9.21
C TYR A 67 7.89 -17.69 -9.50
N GLY A 68 8.37 -18.89 -9.16
CA GLY A 68 9.68 -19.44 -9.51
C GLY A 68 10.06 -19.19 -10.96
N CYS A 69 9.19 -19.65 -11.85
CA CYS A 69 9.39 -19.61 -13.29
C CYS A 69 9.40 -18.17 -13.83
N LEU A 70 8.49 -17.32 -13.36
CA LEU A 70 8.42 -15.92 -13.81
C LEU A 70 9.70 -15.16 -13.46
N ILE A 71 10.18 -15.27 -12.22
CA ILE A 71 11.43 -14.61 -11.81
C ILE A 71 12.62 -15.15 -12.60
N GLU A 72 12.72 -16.47 -12.73
CA GLU A 72 13.83 -17.09 -13.45
C GLU A 72 13.91 -16.55 -14.88
N ILE A 73 12.78 -16.49 -15.61
CA ILE A 73 12.72 -15.98 -16.98
C ILE A 73 13.16 -14.51 -17.05
N CYS A 74 12.64 -13.65 -16.17
CA CYS A 74 12.98 -12.23 -16.15
C CYS A 74 14.46 -12.02 -15.78
N TYR A 75 14.96 -12.72 -14.77
CA TYR A 75 16.36 -12.65 -14.33
C TYR A 75 17.33 -13.15 -15.42
N LEU A 76 17.03 -14.29 -16.04
CA LEU A 76 17.86 -14.85 -17.11
C LEU A 76 17.89 -13.94 -18.33
N CYS A 77 16.75 -13.33 -18.71
CA CYS A 77 16.71 -12.31 -19.75
C CYS A 77 17.57 -11.07 -19.37
N TYR A 78 17.43 -10.59 -18.13
CA TYR A 78 18.21 -9.46 -17.62
C TYR A 78 19.72 -9.72 -17.69
N LYS A 79 20.14 -10.95 -17.36
CA LYS A 79 21.54 -11.37 -17.38
C LYS A 79 22.08 -11.66 -18.79
N ALA A 80 21.24 -12.20 -19.68
CA ALA A 80 21.64 -12.65 -21.01
C ALA A 80 22.03 -11.52 -21.97
N PHE A 81 21.49 -10.31 -21.78
CA PHE A 81 21.70 -9.19 -22.69
C PHE A 81 22.33 -7.98 -21.99
N THR A 82 23.19 -7.26 -22.71
CA THR A 82 23.89 -6.08 -22.16
C THR A 82 23.15 -4.78 -22.45
N LYS A 83 22.48 -4.67 -23.61
CA LYS A 83 21.72 -3.48 -23.99
C LYS A 83 20.44 -3.41 -23.16
N GLU A 84 20.19 -2.25 -22.56
CA GLU A 84 19.04 -2.01 -21.68
C GLU A 84 17.69 -2.36 -22.33
N ARG A 85 17.51 -1.99 -23.60
CA ARG A 85 16.31 -2.33 -24.37
C ARG A 85 16.03 -3.83 -24.41
N ASP A 86 17.07 -4.63 -24.61
CA ASP A 86 16.96 -6.06 -24.83
C ASP A 86 16.82 -6.80 -23.49
N LYS A 87 17.62 -6.43 -22.48
CA LYS A 87 17.62 -7.07 -21.16
C LYS A 87 16.31 -6.86 -20.39
N LEU A 88 15.64 -5.71 -20.57
CA LEU A 88 14.40 -5.36 -19.88
C LEU A 88 13.13 -5.76 -20.64
N ILE A 89 13.21 -6.36 -21.83
CA ILE A 89 12.02 -6.56 -22.66
C ILE A 89 10.95 -7.43 -22.00
N LEU A 90 11.34 -8.49 -21.29
CA LEU A 90 10.41 -9.35 -20.57
C LEU A 90 9.89 -8.66 -19.30
N SER A 91 10.75 -7.98 -18.55
CA SER A 91 10.33 -7.19 -17.38
C SER A 91 9.34 -6.08 -17.75
N ARG A 92 9.54 -5.41 -18.89
CA ARG A 92 8.60 -4.45 -19.46
C ARG A 92 7.27 -5.09 -19.86
N MET A 93 7.29 -6.32 -20.39
CA MET A 93 6.06 -7.03 -20.71
C MET A 93 5.25 -7.37 -19.46
N VAL A 94 5.93 -7.83 -18.40
CA VAL A 94 5.28 -8.10 -17.11
C VAL A 94 4.67 -6.83 -16.52
N VAL A 95 5.41 -5.71 -16.54
CA VAL A 95 4.90 -4.40 -16.10
C VAL A 95 3.73 -3.95 -16.96
N PHE A 96 3.80 -4.15 -18.28
CA PHE A 96 2.71 -3.81 -19.19
C PHE A 96 1.42 -4.53 -18.81
N GLU A 97 1.48 -5.85 -18.60
CA GLU A 97 0.31 -6.64 -18.16
C GLU A 97 -0.21 -6.21 -16.80
N LEU A 98 0.68 -5.94 -15.83
CA LEU A 98 0.28 -5.43 -14.52
C LEU A 98 -0.45 -4.08 -14.64
N VAL A 99 0.09 -3.15 -15.42
CA VAL A 99 -0.52 -1.83 -15.61
C VAL A 99 -1.86 -1.96 -16.34
N GLN A 100 -1.99 -2.83 -17.36
CA GLN A 100 -3.29 -3.06 -18.01
C GLN A 100 -4.32 -3.64 -17.03
N ALA A 101 -3.90 -4.54 -16.13
CA ALA A 101 -4.78 -5.10 -15.10
C ALA A 101 -5.20 -4.03 -14.07
N LEU A 102 -4.28 -3.19 -13.59
CA LEU A 102 -4.58 -2.09 -12.66
C LEU A 102 -5.50 -1.02 -13.30
N LYS A 103 -5.41 -0.84 -14.62
CA LYS A 103 -6.30 0.04 -15.39
C LYS A 103 -7.63 -0.62 -15.78
N PHE A 104 -7.85 -1.88 -15.38
CA PHE A 104 -9.06 -2.65 -15.70
C PHE A 104 -9.29 -2.81 -17.21
N LYS A 105 -8.20 -2.88 -17.99
CA LYS A 105 -8.25 -3.07 -19.45
C LYS A 105 -8.10 -4.55 -19.83
N THR A 106 -7.46 -5.34 -18.97
CA THR A 106 -7.31 -6.79 -19.13
C THR A 106 -7.79 -7.49 -17.86
N THR A 107 -8.27 -8.73 -18.02
CA THR A 107 -8.60 -9.62 -16.91
C THR A 107 -7.49 -10.66 -16.78
N ILE A 108 -6.85 -10.74 -15.62
CA ILE A 108 -5.82 -11.76 -15.35
C ILE A 108 -6.23 -12.57 -14.10
N PRO A 109 -5.75 -13.81 -13.94
CA PRO A 109 -5.97 -14.60 -12.73
C PRO A 109 -5.46 -13.89 -11.48
N ASP A 110 -6.19 -14.01 -10.38
CA ASP A 110 -5.90 -13.34 -9.10
C ASP A 110 -4.54 -13.75 -8.55
N ALA A 111 -4.21 -15.04 -8.68
CA ALA A 111 -2.90 -15.59 -8.34
C ALA A 111 -1.79 -14.88 -9.12
N ASN A 112 -1.99 -14.63 -10.41
CA ASN A 112 -1.02 -13.95 -11.24
C ASN A 112 -0.92 -12.47 -10.87
N LEU A 113 -2.04 -11.79 -10.62
CA LEU A 113 -2.02 -10.38 -10.21
C LEU A 113 -1.20 -10.19 -8.91
N LEU A 114 -1.47 -10.99 -7.88
CA LEU A 114 -0.70 -10.97 -6.64
C LEU A 114 0.77 -11.33 -6.86
N MET A 115 1.04 -12.31 -7.74
CA MET A 115 2.40 -12.70 -8.11
C MET A 115 3.17 -11.57 -8.79
N LEU A 116 2.55 -10.82 -9.72
CA LEU A 116 3.15 -9.67 -10.39
C LEU A 116 3.43 -8.53 -9.39
N ILE A 117 2.50 -8.28 -8.46
CA ILE A 117 2.66 -7.27 -7.40
C ILE A 117 3.80 -7.68 -6.45
N ASN A 118 3.85 -8.95 -6.05
CA ASN A 118 4.94 -9.45 -5.21
C ASN A 118 6.29 -9.34 -5.92
N LEU A 119 6.34 -9.58 -7.23
CA LEU A 119 7.56 -9.46 -8.02
C LEU A 119 8.12 -8.02 -8.00
N ILE A 120 7.28 -7.01 -8.24
CA ILE A 120 7.74 -5.61 -8.18
C ILE A 120 8.12 -5.17 -6.76
N LEU A 121 7.44 -5.71 -5.74
CA LEU A 121 7.75 -5.42 -4.34
C LEU A 121 9.11 -6.01 -3.95
N GLN A 122 9.38 -7.26 -4.29
CA GLN A 122 10.66 -7.88 -3.94
C GLN A 122 11.85 -7.20 -4.63
N ASP A 123 11.71 -6.77 -5.90
CA ASP A 123 12.78 -6.08 -6.63
C ASP A 123 13.12 -4.71 -6.01
N ILE A 124 12.15 -4.03 -5.37
CA ILE A 124 12.38 -2.76 -4.67
C ILE A 124 12.81 -2.94 -3.19
N GLY A 125 12.64 -4.15 -2.63
CA GLY A 125 12.92 -4.50 -1.22
C GLY A 125 11.69 -4.59 -0.31
N GLY A 126 10.47 -4.47 -0.85
CA GLY A 126 9.20 -4.70 -0.17
C GLY A 126 8.80 -6.17 -0.11
N SER A 127 7.70 -6.45 0.58
CA SER A 127 7.13 -7.80 0.69
C SER A 127 5.63 -7.75 1.01
N ILE A 128 4.91 -8.76 0.53
CA ILE A 128 3.52 -9.01 0.92
C ILE A 128 3.52 -9.83 2.23
N PRO A 129 2.60 -9.57 3.17
CA PRO A 129 2.46 -10.38 4.38
C PRO A 129 2.37 -11.89 4.11
N SER A 130 3.06 -12.71 4.90
CA SER A 130 3.18 -14.16 4.70
C SER A 130 1.88 -14.95 4.82
N ASN A 131 0.83 -14.36 5.40
CA ASN A 131 -0.52 -14.93 5.43
C ASN A 131 -1.22 -14.87 4.06
N VAL A 132 -0.68 -14.09 3.11
CA VAL A 132 -1.07 -14.08 1.70
C VAL A 132 -0.16 -15.08 0.99
N VAL A 133 -0.51 -16.36 1.05
CA VAL A 133 0.35 -17.46 0.61
C VAL A 133 0.58 -17.41 -0.91
N ILE A 134 1.76 -16.98 -1.33
CA ILE A 134 2.30 -17.28 -2.66
C ILE A 134 3.17 -18.53 -2.49
N LYS A 135 2.63 -19.69 -2.88
CA LYS A 135 3.39 -20.95 -2.89
C LYS A 135 4.67 -20.76 -3.74
N ASP A 136 5.78 -21.32 -3.28
CA ASP A 136 7.10 -21.36 -3.95
C ASP A 136 7.95 -20.07 -3.92
N CYS A 137 7.60 -19.07 -3.12
CA CYS A 137 8.39 -17.85 -2.95
C CYS A 137 9.82 -18.09 -2.41
N SER A 138 10.02 -19.11 -1.57
CA SER A 138 11.30 -19.39 -0.90
C SER A 138 12.36 -20.02 -1.80
N SER A 139 11.96 -20.62 -2.92
CA SER A 139 12.82 -21.47 -3.76
C SER A 139 13.94 -20.70 -4.46
N ILE A 140 13.66 -19.47 -4.91
CA ILE A 140 14.58 -18.72 -5.79
C ILE A 140 15.76 -18.10 -5.02
N THR A 141 15.52 -17.64 -3.79
CA THR A 141 16.57 -17.02 -2.95
C THR A 141 17.68 -18.01 -2.61
N LEU A 142 17.33 -19.30 -2.51
CA LEU A 142 18.26 -20.41 -2.26
C LEU A 142 19.11 -20.78 -3.50
N GLU A 143 18.57 -20.66 -4.72
CA GLU A 143 19.28 -21.07 -5.95
C GLU A 143 20.17 -19.98 -6.55
N TYR A 144 19.83 -18.69 -6.40
CA TYR A 144 20.50 -17.59 -7.09
C TYR A 144 21.11 -16.50 -6.19
N GLY A 145 21.03 -16.66 -4.86
CA GLY A 145 21.61 -15.75 -3.87
C GLY A 145 20.86 -14.42 -3.67
N SER A 146 21.32 -13.60 -2.72
CA SER A 146 20.69 -12.35 -2.24
C SER A 146 20.74 -11.15 -3.23
N GLY A 147 20.89 -11.38 -4.53
CA GLY A 147 21.14 -10.33 -5.53
C GLY A 147 20.41 -10.51 -6.86
N VAL A 148 19.33 -11.29 -6.89
CA VAL A 148 18.51 -11.48 -8.11
C VAL A 148 17.76 -10.19 -8.41
N THR A 149 18.25 -9.41 -9.37
CA THR A 149 17.50 -8.29 -9.93
C THR A 149 16.88 -8.67 -11.26
N THR A 150 15.60 -8.37 -11.41
CA THR A 150 14.87 -8.54 -12.68
C THR A 150 14.78 -7.22 -13.45
N GLY A 151 15.15 -6.09 -12.82
CA GLY A 151 14.99 -4.75 -13.35
C GLY A 151 13.53 -4.34 -13.55
N ILE A 152 12.60 -5.04 -12.89
CA ILE A 152 11.17 -4.82 -13.05
C ILE A 152 10.71 -3.57 -12.31
N SER A 153 11.32 -3.24 -11.17
CA SER A 153 11.00 -2.01 -10.43
C SER A 153 11.33 -0.77 -11.28
N GLU A 154 12.47 -0.78 -11.97
CA GLU A 154 12.86 0.31 -12.88
C GLU A 154 11.89 0.46 -14.05
N CYS A 155 11.32 -0.64 -14.54
CA CYS A 155 10.28 -0.60 -15.56
C CYS A 155 8.96 -0.04 -15.00
N MET A 156 8.59 -0.44 -13.78
CA MET A 156 7.35 -0.02 -13.13
C MET A 156 7.38 1.47 -12.73
N LYS A 157 8.54 2.01 -12.39
CA LYS A 157 8.77 3.42 -12.05
C LYS A 157 8.35 4.42 -13.12
N LEU A 158 8.26 3.99 -14.39
CA LEU A 158 7.76 4.83 -15.48
C LEU A 158 6.23 5.02 -15.44
N ASN A 159 5.51 4.20 -14.66
CA ASN A 159 4.04 4.14 -14.60
C ASN A 159 3.50 4.60 -13.23
N LEU A 160 4.24 5.41 -12.48
CA LEU A 160 3.79 5.93 -11.17
C LEU A 160 2.49 6.75 -11.29
N GLY A 161 2.23 7.38 -12.43
CA GLY A 161 0.96 8.06 -12.70
C GLY A 161 -0.23 7.10 -12.70
N ASP A 162 -0.12 5.94 -13.37
CA ASP A 162 -1.18 4.93 -13.38
C ASP A 162 -1.39 4.32 -11.99
N ILE A 163 -0.32 4.19 -11.18
CA ILE A 163 -0.42 3.74 -9.78
C ILE A 163 -1.21 4.75 -8.94
N LEU A 164 -0.94 6.05 -9.09
CA LEU A 164 -1.69 7.10 -8.40
C LEU A 164 -3.16 7.09 -8.80
N GLU A 165 -3.45 6.97 -10.10
CA GLU A 165 -4.83 6.87 -10.62
C GLU A 165 -5.55 5.67 -10.00
N PHE A 166 -4.91 4.50 -9.97
CA PHE A 166 -5.47 3.31 -9.33
C PHE A 166 -5.71 3.48 -7.82
N LEU A 167 -4.78 4.11 -7.09
CA LEU A 167 -4.93 4.31 -5.63
C LEU A 167 -6.01 5.35 -5.28
N THR A 168 -6.14 6.38 -6.11
CA THR A 168 -7.16 7.43 -5.96
C THR A 168 -8.54 6.98 -6.42
N ASP A 169 -8.63 6.04 -7.37
CA ASP A 169 -9.88 5.46 -7.83
C ASP A 169 -10.65 4.82 -6.66
N PHE A 170 -11.76 5.45 -6.35
CA PHE A 170 -12.69 5.04 -5.31
C PHE A 170 -13.40 3.72 -5.64
N HIS A 171 -13.54 3.39 -6.92
CA HIS A 171 -14.16 2.16 -7.39
C HIS A 171 -13.15 1.03 -7.64
N ALA A 172 -11.86 1.26 -7.43
CA ALA A 172 -10.81 0.29 -7.75
C ALA A 172 -11.08 -1.10 -7.15
N ILE A 173 -11.44 -1.17 -5.85
CA ILE A 173 -11.71 -2.43 -5.15
C ILE A 173 -12.94 -3.15 -5.75
N SER A 174 -13.99 -2.41 -6.09
CA SER A 174 -15.17 -2.99 -6.74
C SER A 174 -14.85 -3.49 -8.16
N LYS A 175 -14.00 -2.77 -8.90
CA LYS A 175 -13.56 -3.19 -10.24
C LYS A 175 -12.66 -4.43 -10.18
N ILE A 176 -11.75 -4.52 -9.21
CA ILE A 176 -10.95 -5.73 -8.97
C ILE A 176 -11.88 -6.93 -8.83
N LYS A 177 -12.90 -6.84 -7.98
CA LYS A 177 -13.87 -7.93 -7.76
C LYS A 177 -14.58 -8.37 -9.05
N SER A 178 -14.83 -7.47 -9.99
CA SER A 178 -15.49 -7.79 -11.27
C SER A 178 -14.54 -8.30 -12.37
N TYR A 179 -13.27 -7.89 -12.37
CA TYR A 179 -12.30 -8.21 -13.41
C TYR A 179 -11.39 -9.41 -13.07
N CYS A 180 -11.39 -9.83 -11.81
CA CYS A 180 -10.64 -10.96 -11.29
C CYS A 180 -11.40 -12.27 -11.56
N LYS A 181 -10.75 -13.22 -12.25
CA LYS A 181 -11.28 -14.56 -12.50
C LYS A 181 -10.92 -15.39 -11.28
N GLY A 182 -11.89 -15.61 -10.37
CA GLY A 182 -11.78 -16.25 -9.04
C GLY A 182 -11.10 -17.63 -8.97
N ILE A 183 -9.85 -17.72 -9.44
CA ILE A 183 -8.98 -18.87 -9.28
C ILE A 183 -8.37 -18.71 -7.89
N ASN A 184 -9.11 -19.23 -6.93
CA ASN A 184 -8.94 -19.10 -5.48
C ASN A 184 -7.48 -19.17 -5.03
N VAL A 185 -6.90 -18.01 -4.68
CA VAL A 185 -5.64 -17.90 -3.92
C VAL A 185 -5.87 -18.23 -2.41
N GLY A 186 -7.01 -18.86 -2.08
CA GLY A 186 -7.43 -19.14 -0.70
C GLY A 186 -7.81 -17.90 0.12
N LEU A 187 -7.94 -16.74 -0.53
CA LEU A 187 -8.39 -15.49 0.09
C LEU A 187 -9.87 -15.25 -0.21
N ASN A 188 -10.58 -14.60 0.72
CA ASN A 188 -11.95 -14.14 0.48
C ASN A 188 -11.92 -12.92 -0.46
N ASP A 189 -12.86 -12.82 -1.40
CA ASP A 189 -13.02 -11.71 -2.35
C ASP A 189 -13.02 -10.35 -1.64
N ASP A 190 -13.62 -10.31 -0.45
CA ASP A 190 -13.75 -9.10 0.38
C ASP A 190 -12.43 -8.64 1.02
N THR A 191 -11.38 -9.47 0.98
CA THR A 191 -10.04 -9.17 1.48
C THR A 191 -9.04 -8.84 0.37
N LEU A 192 -9.22 -9.43 -0.81
CA LEU A 192 -8.26 -9.36 -1.91
C LEU A 192 -8.00 -7.94 -2.39
N GLY A 193 -9.05 -7.16 -2.64
CA GLY A 193 -8.92 -5.79 -3.15
C GLY A 193 -8.14 -4.87 -2.20
N GLY A 194 -8.34 -5.01 -0.89
CA GLY A 194 -7.58 -4.26 0.12
C GLY A 194 -6.10 -4.65 0.16
N ILE A 195 -5.79 -5.94 0.00
CA ILE A 195 -4.40 -6.45 -0.06
C ILE A 195 -3.69 -5.89 -1.29
N ILE A 196 -4.33 -5.93 -2.46
CA ILE A 196 -3.76 -5.41 -3.71
C ILE A 196 -3.50 -3.90 -3.59
N LYS A 197 -4.50 -3.14 -3.12
CA LYS A 197 -4.37 -1.68 -2.97
C LYS A 197 -3.26 -1.31 -1.98
N CYS A 198 -3.16 -2.01 -0.85
CA CYS A 198 -2.08 -1.81 0.12
C CYS A 198 -0.70 -2.19 -0.43
N SER A 199 -0.60 -3.28 -1.18
CA SER A 199 0.68 -3.75 -1.76
C SER A 199 1.18 -2.79 -2.85
N ILE A 200 0.28 -2.26 -3.68
CA ILE A 200 0.61 -1.21 -4.65
C ILE A 200 1.00 0.10 -3.94
N ALA A 201 0.30 0.47 -2.87
CA ALA A 201 0.65 1.64 -2.06
C ALA A 201 2.01 1.48 -1.37
N GLN A 202 2.36 0.27 -0.93
CA GLN A 202 3.69 -0.06 -0.40
C GLN A 202 4.78 0.14 -1.45
N TYR A 203 4.57 -0.33 -2.69
CA TYR A 203 5.50 -0.09 -3.79
C TYR A 203 5.67 1.41 -4.06
N LEU A 204 4.57 2.15 -4.16
CA LEU A 204 4.62 3.61 -4.34
C LEU A 204 5.38 4.30 -3.20
N ALA A 205 5.12 3.93 -1.95
CA ALA A 205 5.82 4.50 -0.79
C ALA A 205 7.34 4.30 -0.89
N LEU A 206 7.80 3.13 -1.32
CA LEU A 206 9.21 2.84 -1.49
C LEU A 206 9.84 3.61 -2.67
N GLU A 207 9.14 3.73 -3.79
CA GLU A 207 9.61 4.55 -4.94
C GLU A 207 9.71 6.03 -4.58
N ILE A 208 8.72 6.56 -3.86
CA ILE A 208 8.75 7.96 -3.38
C ILE A 208 9.88 8.14 -2.38
N THR A 209 10.07 7.21 -1.44
CA THR A 209 11.19 7.25 -0.47
C THR A 209 12.54 7.26 -1.19
N LYS A 210 12.75 6.39 -2.19
CA LYS A 210 13.99 6.36 -2.98
C LYS A 210 14.18 7.61 -3.85
N GLY A 211 13.09 8.17 -4.35
CA GLY A 211 13.08 9.39 -5.15
C GLY A 211 13.24 10.67 -4.33
N ASN A 212 12.97 10.61 -3.03
CA ASN A 212 13.24 11.69 -2.08
C ASN A 212 14.73 11.72 -1.78
N GLY A 213 15.42 12.70 -2.36
CA GLY A 213 16.72 13.15 -1.87
C GLY A 213 16.53 14.16 -0.73
N ARG A 214 17.48 15.10 -0.57
CA ARG A 214 17.36 16.19 0.41
C ARG A 214 16.22 17.17 0.11
N ASP A 215 15.81 17.28 -1.17
CA ASP A 215 14.84 18.30 -1.62
C ASP A 215 13.40 17.78 -1.76
N ASN A 216 13.08 16.54 -1.32
CA ASN A 216 11.73 15.96 -1.42
C ASN A 216 11.09 16.02 -2.83
N ARG A 217 11.90 15.92 -3.90
CA ARG A 217 11.46 16.13 -5.30
C ARG A 217 10.32 15.23 -5.74
N ALA A 218 10.31 13.98 -5.27
CA ALA A 218 9.25 13.04 -5.62
C ALA A 218 7.90 13.49 -5.02
N VAL A 219 7.92 13.97 -3.78
CA VAL A 219 6.73 14.54 -3.13
C VAL A 219 6.23 15.78 -3.88
N THR A 220 7.10 16.71 -4.23
CA THR A 220 6.70 17.90 -5.01
C THR A 220 6.08 17.53 -6.36
N ARG A 221 6.55 16.46 -7.00
CA ARG A 221 6.03 15.99 -8.29
C ARG A 221 4.68 15.31 -8.17
N TYR A 222 4.54 14.38 -7.24
CA TYR A 222 3.38 13.48 -7.16
C TYR A 222 2.32 13.91 -6.15
N PHE A 223 2.69 14.75 -5.17
CA PHE A 223 1.82 15.32 -4.15
C PHE A 223 2.04 16.83 -4.01
N PRO A 224 1.91 17.62 -5.09
CA PRO A 224 2.18 19.07 -5.05
C PRO A 224 1.31 19.81 -4.02
N TRP A 225 0.13 19.29 -3.72
CA TRP A 225 -0.81 19.81 -2.71
C TRP A 225 -0.30 19.70 -1.27
N LEU A 226 0.71 18.87 -0.97
CA LEU A 226 1.39 18.85 0.33
C LEU A 226 2.39 20.01 0.50
N CYS A 227 2.78 20.65 -0.60
CA CYS A 227 3.75 21.76 -0.59
C CYS A 227 3.09 23.13 -0.81
N SER A 228 1.82 23.17 -1.21
CA SER A 228 1.08 24.40 -1.46
C SER A 228 0.20 24.74 -0.26
N THR A 229 0.30 25.96 0.25
CA THR A 229 -0.60 26.49 1.27
C THR A 229 -1.89 26.92 0.58
N SER A 230 -3.01 26.21 0.79
CA SER A 230 -4.31 26.66 0.31
C SER A 230 -4.76 27.89 1.12
N ILE A 231 -4.56 29.06 0.52
CA ILE A 231 -5.11 30.32 1.02
C ILE A 231 -6.42 30.54 0.25
N THR A 232 -7.52 30.62 1.00
CA THR A 232 -8.82 31.22 0.66
C THR A 232 -9.89 30.41 -0.11
N GLN A 233 -11.07 30.38 0.54
CA GLN A 233 -12.42 29.95 0.12
C GLN A 233 -12.75 28.44 0.22
N GLN A 234 -13.28 28.06 1.40
CA GLN A 234 -13.98 26.80 1.70
C GLN A 234 -15.11 26.56 0.68
N SER A 235 -14.79 25.89 -0.41
CA SER A 235 -15.75 25.51 -1.44
C SER A 235 -16.15 24.04 -1.27
N PRO A 236 -17.37 23.63 -1.68
CA PRO A 236 -17.76 22.21 -1.70
C PRO A 236 -16.78 21.34 -2.52
N ARG A 237 -16.13 21.93 -3.52
CA ARG A 237 -15.10 21.28 -4.33
C ARG A 237 -13.83 21.01 -3.53
N GLU A 238 -13.33 22.00 -2.78
CA GLU A 238 -12.15 21.85 -1.92
C GLU A 238 -12.36 20.77 -0.85
N PHE A 239 -13.57 20.68 -0.30
CA PHE A 239 -13.95 19.61 0.64
C PHE A 239 -13.77 18.21 0.03
N ILE A 240 -14.29 17.99 -1.19
CA ILE A 240 -14.17 16.69 -1.89
C ILE A 240 -12.72 16.40 -2.27
N GLU A 241 -11.99 17.41 -2.77
CA GLU A 241 -10.57 17.28 -3.12
C GLU A 241 -9.73 16.89 -1.89
N CYS A 242 -9.97 17.54 -0.73
CA CYS A 242 -9.30 17.18 0.52
C CYS A 242 -9.61 15.74 0.95
N ILE A 243 -10.85 15.26 0.81
CA ILE A 243 -11.20 13.85 1.08
C ILE A 243 -10.39 12.91 0.18
N GLY A 244 -10.27 13.23 -1.11
CA GLY A 244 -9.43 12.49 -2.04
C GLY A 244 -7.97 12.42 -1.60
N HIS A 245 -7.41 13.56 -1.19
CA HIS A 245 -6.02 13.67 -0.71
C HIS A 245 -5.78 12.83 0.55
N ILE A 246 -6.64 12.93 1.58
CA ILE A 246 -6.45 12.18 2.82
C ILE A 246 -6.63 10.67 2.64
N ARG A 247 -7.47 10.24 1.70
CA ARG A 247 -7.66 8.83 1.35
C ARG A 247 -6.42 8.26 0.68
N LEU A 248 -5.88 8.97 -0.32
CA LEU A 248 -4.63 8.59 -0.98
C LEU A 248 -3.48 8.50 0.03
N LEU A 249 -3.36 9.51 0.89
CA LEU A 249 -2.34 9.57 1.92
C LEU A 249 -2.49 8.40 2.92
N SER A 250 -3.71 8.05 3.31
CA SER A 250 -3.98 6.91 4.18
C SER A 250 -3.49 5.60 3.57
N TRP A 251 -3.77 5.34 2.28
CA TRP A 251 -3.26 4.14 1.61
C TRP A 251 -1.72 4.14 1.52
N LEU A 252 -1.12 5.28 1.19
CA LEU A 252 0.33 5.43 1.10
C LEU A 252 1.03 5.16 2.44
N LEU A 253 0.54 5.75 3.53
CA LEU A 253 1.08 5.56 4.88
C LEU A 253 0.85 4.13 5.38
N LEU A 254 -0.31 3.54 5.09
CA LEU A 254 -0.59 2.13 5.39
C LEU A 254 0.42 1.21 4.70
N GLY A 255 0.72 1.45 3.41
CA GLY A 255 1.73 0.69 2.67
C GLY A 255 3.13 0.86 3.23
N SER A 256 3.53 2.10 3.54
CA SER A 256 4.82 2.44 4.18
C SER A 256 5.00 1.75 5.54
N LEU A 257 4.00 1.86 6.41
CA LEU A 257 4.00 1.20 7.73
C LEU A 257 3.98 -0.33 7.62
N THR A 258 3.29 -0.89 6.63
CA THR A 258 3.29 -2.33 6.37
C THR A 258 4.68 -2.82 6.00
N HIS A 259 5.42 -2.06 5.19
CA HIS A 259 6.82 -2.34 4.93
C HIS A 259 7.67 -2.30 6.21
N THR A 260 7.53 -1.25 7.01
CA THR A 260 8.25 -1.12 8.29
C THR A 260 7.95 -2.25 9.27
N ALA A 261 6.71 -2.73 9.31
CA ALA A 261 6.32 -3.85 10.18
C ALA A 261 6.87 -5.21 9.71
N LEU A 262 7.02 -5.39 8.40
CA LEU A 262 7.52 -6.63 7.77
C LEU A 262 9.05 -6.69 7.69
N GLN A 263 9.72 -5.55 7.59
CA GLN A 263 11.19 -5.46 7.67
C GLN A 263 11.63 -5.87 9.08
N GLY A 264 11.94 -7.15 9.27
CA GLY A 264 12.61 -7.66 10.46
C GLY A 264 13.95 -6.98 10.70
N ASN A 265 14.47 -7.09 11.92
CA ASN A 265 15.80 -6.59 12.31
C ASN A 265 16.93 -7.42 11.66
N ASN A 266 16.93 -7.52 10.33
CA ASN A 266 18.00 -8.13 9.57
C ASN A 266 19.19 -7.15 9.61
N ASN A 267 20.24 -7.55 10.33
CA ASN A 267 21.54 -6.88 10.49
C ASN A 267 22.33 -6.64 9.19
N ASN A 268 21.67 -6.64 8.02
CA ASN A 268 22.31 -6.36 6.74
C ASN A 268 22.04 -4.90 6.35
N ASN A 269 23.13 -4.13 6.21
CA ASN A 269 23.33 -2.70 5.97
C ASN A 269 22.45 -1.92 4.94
N CYS A 270 21.28 -2.40 4.52
CA CYS A 270 20.35 -1.65 3.68
C CYS A 270 18.90 -1.73 4.21
N GLN A 271 18.67 -1.31 5.45
CA GLN A 271 17.32 -1.02 5.92
C GLN A 271 16.86 0.29 5.29
N ILE A 272 16.10 0.22 4.18
CA ILE A 272 15.42 1.39 3.64
C ILE A 272 14.26 1.70 4.58
N GLN A 273 14.46 2.66 5.48
CA GLN A 273 13.37 3.21 6.27
C GLN A 273 12.37 3.86 5.30
N SER A 274 11.17 3.31 5.19
CA SER A 274 10.14 3.88 4.32
C SER A 274 9.64 5.18 4.94
N GLN A 275 9.99 6.30 4.30
CA GLN A 275 9.58 7.65 4.67
C GLN A 275 9.16 8.43 3.40
N PRO A 276 8.04 8.06 2.75
CA PRO A 276 7.60 8.71 1.53
C PRO A 276 7.18 10.18 1.75
N ILE A 277 6.65 10.50 2.94
CA ILE A 277 6.10 11.82 3.25
C ILE A 277 6.98 12.49 4.31
N PRO A 278 7.54 13.68 4.04
CA PRO A 278 8.34 14.42 5.01
C PRO A 278 7.49 14.88 6.20
N GLN A 279 8.07 14.88 7.39
CA GLN A 279 7.40 15.37 8.61
C GLN A 279 7.04 16.87 8.50
N GLU A 280 7.76 17.63 7.67
CA GLU A 280 7.48 19.05 7.39
C GLU A 280 6.11 19.27 6.75
N ALA A 281 5.51 18.25 6.13
CA ALA A 281 4.17 18.30 5.55
C ALA A 281 3.05 18.25 6.62
N SER A 282 3.37 18.05 7.90
CA SER A 282 2.39 17.87 8.99
C SER A 282 1.37 19.00 9.07
N CYS A 283 1.81 20.25 8.91
CA CYS A 283 0.94 21.42 8.93
C CYS A 283 -0.09 21.39 7.81
N GLN A 284 0.32 21.08 6.58
CA GLN A 284 -0.55 21.03 5.41
C GLN A 284 -1.53 19.86 5.52
N ILE A 285 -1.10 18.72 6.08
CA ILE A 285 -1.99 17.59 6.36
C ILE A 285 -3.07 18.00 7.37
N ALA A 286 -2.70 18.72 8.42
CA ALA A 286 -3.66 19.25 9.40
C ALA A 286 -4.64 20.25 8.76
N ASP A 287 -4.17 21.10 7.84
CA ASP A 287 -5.03 22.07 7.14
C ASP A 287 -6.10 21.36 6.28
N HIS A 288 -5.74 20.27 5.58
CA HIS A 288 -6.71 19.43 4.85
C HIS A 288 -7.75 18.80 5.79
N ILE A 289 -7.31 18.31 6.95
CA ILE A 289 -8.20 17.76 7.97
C ILE A 289 -9.16 18.83 8.50
N GLN A 290 -8.66 20.05 8.72
CA GLN A 290 -9.46 21.18 9.16
C GLN A 290 -10.54 21.56 8.14
N VAL A 291 -10.22 21.60 6.84
CA VAL A 291 -11.21 21.84 5.77
C VAL A 291 -12.32 20.79 5.80
N ILE A 292 -11.96 19.52 5.98
CA ILE A 292 -12.95 18.43 6.05
C ILE A 292 -13.80 18.54 7.32
N MET A 293 -13.19 18.80 8.48
CA MET A 293 -13.95 18.91 9.73
C MET A 293 -14.89 20.13 9.72
N ALA A 294 -14.46 21.28 9.20
CA ALA A 294 -15.31 22.44 9.04
C ALA A 294 -16.47 22.18 8.07
N GLY A 295 -16.17 21.59 6.91
CA GLY A 295 -17.17 21.28 5.89
C GLY A 295 -18.15 20.16 6.27
N PHE A 296 -17.80 19.28 7.22
CA PHE A 296 -18.66 18.14 7.59
C PHE A 296 -20.02 18.56 8.18
N ALA A 297 -20.06 19.66 8.93
CA ALA A 297 -21.32 20.15 9.51
C ALA A 297 -22.13 21.01 8.54
N GLU A 298 -21.45 21.69 7.62
CA GLU A 298 -22.03 22.72 6.75
C GLU A 298 -22.52 22.16 5.40
N GLN A 299 -21.87 21.11 4.88
CA GLN A 299 -22.21 20.54 3.59
C GLN A 299 -23.41 19.58 3.69
N PRO A 300 -24.28 19.52 2.67
CA PRO A 300 -25.42 18.60 2.68
C PRO A 300 -24.93 17.14 2.67
N LYS A 301 -25.60 16.28 3.45
CA LYS A 301 -25.34 14.82 3.53
C LYS A 301 -25.76 14.06 2.26
N ALA A 302 -25.59 14.67 1.09
CA ALA A 302 -26.04 14.16 -0.20
C ALA A 302 -25.02 13.26 -0.90
N SER A 303 -23.74 13.27 -0.47
CA SER A 303 -22.69 12.43 -1.05
C SER A 303 -22.13 11.39 -0.08
N ILE A 304 -21.73 10.25 -0.62
CA ILE A 304 -21.11 9.15 0.15
C ILE A 304 -19.72 9.55 0.65
N LEU A 305 -19.00 10.36 -0.12
CA LEU A 305 -17.72 10.92 0.31
C LEU A 305 -17.91 11.77 1.57
N HIS A 306 -18.99 12.54 1.65
CA HIS A 306 -19.33 13.27 2.87
C HIS A 306 -19.60 12.32 4.04
N MET A 307 -20.42 11.28 3.83
CA MET A 307 -20.79 10.32 4.89
C MET A 307 -19.59 9.55 5.46
N SER A 308 -18.57 9.29 4.64
CA SER A 308 -17.34 8.57 5.03
C SER A 308 -16.17 9.50 5.38
N SER A 309 -16.35 10.82 5.30
CA SER A 309 -15.25 11.79 5.44
C SER A 309 -14.58 11.72 6.81
N LEU A 310 -15.37 11.75 7.90
CA LEU A 310 -14.83 11.60 9.26
C LEU A 310 -14.10 10.28 9.48
N PHE A 311 -14.60 9.18 8.90
CA PHE A 311 -13.89 7.90 8.96
C PHE A 311 -12.48 8.05 8.39
N HIS A 312 -12.33 8.59 7.19
CA HIS A 312 -11.03 8.79 6.56
C HIS A 312 -10.16 9.79 7.32
N THR A 313 -10.75 10.86 7.86
CA THR A 313 -10.03 11.84 8.69
C THR A 313 -9.40 11.19 9.92
N PHE A 314 -10.18 10.43 10.70
CA PHE A 314 -9.66 9.79 11.90
C PHE A 314 -8.70 8.63 11.60
N ILE A 315 -8.85 7.92 10.47
CA ILE A 315 -7.87 6.94 10.01
C ILE A 315 -6.53 7.62 9.67
N LEU A 316 -6.56 8.74 8.94
CA LEU A 316 -5.34 9.47 8.63
C LEU A 316 -4.64 9.97 9.89
N CYS A 317 -5.38 10.50 10.88
CA CYS A 317 -4.79 10.90 12.16
C CYS A 317 -4.07 9.73 12.86
N GLN A 318 -4.64 8.52 12.82
CA GLN A 318 -4.00 7.32 13.37
C GLN A 318 -2.70 7.01 12.62
N LEU A 319 -2.81 6.88 11.30
CA LEU A 319 -1.68 6.52 10.45
C LEU A 319 -0.55 7.54 10.53
N TRP A 320 -0.86 8.84 10.51
CA TRP A 320 0.14 9.91 10.62
C TRP A 320 0.88 9.88 11.95
N THR A 321 0.14 9.71 13.06
CA THR A 321 0.74 9.62 14.41
C THR A 321 1.69 8.42 14.49
N ILE A 322 1.21 7.23 14.10
CA ILE A 322 2.02 6.01 14.13
C ILE A 322 3.18 6.07 13.12
N TYR A 323 2.98 6.64 11.94
CA TYR A 323 4.03 6.83 10.94
C TYR A 323 5.21 7.64 11.45
N LEU A 324 4.95 8.78 12.09
CA LEU A 324 6.00 9.60 12.69
C LEU A 324 6.67 8.90 13.88
N GLU A 325 5.90 8.21 14.74
CA GLU A 325 6.47 7.45 15.86
C GLU A 325 7.33 6.25 15.42
N GLN A 326 6.90 5.50 14.40
CA GLN A 326 7.72 4.44 13.82
C GLN A 326 8.96 5.02 13.11
N GLY A 327 8.87 6.26 12.61
CA GLY A 327 10.03 6.99 12.10
C GLY A 327 11.12 7.25 13.15
N LEU A 328 10.75 7.20 14.43
CA LEU A 328 11.63 7.38 15.59
C LEU A 328 12.09 6.08 16.23
N SER A 329 11.73 4.89 15.70
CA SER A 329 11.99 3.61 16.39
C SER A 329 13.48 3.32 16.65
N SER A 330 14.38 3.95 15.90
CA SER A 330 15.84 3.89 16.11
C SER A 330 16.39 4.96 17.05
N ASN A 331 15.58 5.96 17.42
CA ASN A 331 15.99 7.13 18.19
C ASN A 331 15.62 6.99 19.67
N ILE A 332 16.57 7.28 20.56
CA ILE A 332 16.31 7.34 22.00
C ILE A 332 15.46 8.60 22.30
N PRO A 333 14.51 8.58 23.26
CA PRO A 333 13.65 9.72 23.62
C PRO A 333 14.34 11.03 24.07
N ILE A 334 15.67 11.09 24.02
CA ILE A 334 16.50 12.20 24.46
C ILE A 334 17.13 12.92 23.25
N THR A 335 17.04 12.36 22.04
CA THR A 335 17.64 12.96 20.85
C THR A 335 16.89 14.19 20.37
N GLU A 336 17.60 15.12 19.74
CA GLU A 336 17.01 16.31 19.10
C GLU A 336 15.95 15.90 18.06
N ALA A 337 16.24 14.89 17.24
CA ALA A 337 15.30 14.33 16.27
C ALA A 337 13.98 13.87 16.93
N TYR A 338 14.06 13.17 18.06
CA TYR A 338 12.86 12.76 18.81
C TYR A 338 12.03 13.97 19.27
N ASN A 339 12.69 14.99 19.83
CA ASN A 339 12.01 16.20 20.29
C ASN A 339 11.36 16.98 19.14
N VAL A 340 12.04 17.10 17.99
CA VAL A 340 11.51 17.76 16.79
C VAL A 340 10.25 17.06 16.31
N THR A 341 10.30 15.74 16.11
CA THR A 341 9.13 14.98 15.63
C THR A 341 7.97 15.03 16.65
N MET A 342 8.27 14.98 17.95
CA MET A 342 7.24 15.13 19.00
C MET A 342 6.59 16.52 18.98
N ASN A 343 7.36 17.59 18.79
CA ASN A 343 6.82 18.94 18.64
C ASN A 343 5.93 19.05 17.40
N ILE A 344 6.34 18.47 16.27
CA ILE A 344 5.53 18.41 15.06
C ILE A 344 4.20 17.68 15.30
N LEU A 345 4.20 16.59 16.07
CA LEU A 345 2.98 15.89 16.47
C LEU A 345 2.10 16.73 17.40
N PHE A 346 2.68 17.47 18.35
CA PHE A 346 1.94 18.39 19.20
C PHE A 346 1.30 19.52 18.39
N ASP A 347 2.02 20.11 17.43
CA ASP A 347 1.50 21.17 16.57
C ASP A 347 0.36 20.64 15.68
N PHE A 348 0.52 19.44 15.11
CA PHE A 348 -0.52 18.76 14.35
C PHE A 348 -1.81 18.59 15.16
N TRP A 349 -1.71 17.99 16.34
CA TRP A 349 -2.88 17.76 17.19
C TRP A 349 -3.40 19.05 17.84
N GLY A 350 -2.56 20.07 17.99
CA GLY A 350 -2.94 21.42 18.39
C GLY A 350 -3.87 22.09 17.38
N LYS A 351 -3.73 21.80 16.09
CA LYS A 351 -4.67 22.22 15.03
C LYS A 351 -5.93 21.34 14.94
N VAL A 352 -5.77 20.02 15.05
CA VAL A 352 -6.89 19.07 14.85
C VAL A 352 -7.85 19.02 16.04
N THR A 353 -7.35 19.06 17.27
CA THR A 353 -8.19 18.92 18.49
C THR A 353 -9.26 20.02 18.62
N PRO A 354 -8.98 21.32 18.35
CA PRO A 354 -10.00 22.36 18.33
C PRO A 354 -11.13 22.10 17.32
N CYS A 355 -10.82 21.53 16.15
CA CYS A 355 -11.82 21.19 15.13
C CYS A 355 -12.76 20.07 15.63
N ILE A 356 -12.22 19.07 16.33
CA ILE A 356 -13.00 18.01 16.97
C ILE A 356 -13.94 18.60 18.03
N LEU A 357 -13.42 19.49 18.88
CA LEU A 357 -14.20 20.18 19.91
C LEU A 357 -15.37 20.97 19.31
N GLN A 358 -15.11 21.72 18.25
CA GLN A 358 -16.12 22.52 17.55
C GLN A 358 -17.26 21.63 17.05
N LEU A 359 -16.95 20.50 16.41
CA LEU A 359 -17.97 19.55 15.92
C LEU A 359 -18.80 18.91 17.05
N ILE A 360 -18.15 18.53 18.15
CA ILE A 360 -18.84 17.93 19.31
C ILE A 360 -19.83 18.91 19.94
N GLN A 361 -19.50 20.20 19.96
CA GLN A 361 -20.33 21.25 20.56
C GLN A 361 -21.53 21.66 19.71
N GLN A 362 -21.55 21.34 18.41
CA GLN A 362 -22.60 21.79 17.50
C GLN A 362 -23.95 21.08 17.71
N SER A 363 -23.97 19.77 17.95
CA SER A 363 -25.22 19.03 18.18
C SER A 363 -25.00 17.68 18.86
N LYS A 364 -26.04 17.13 19.49
CA LYS A 364 -25.99 15.80 20.11
C LYS A 364 -25.63 14.69 19.12
N MET A 365 -26.18 14.74 17.90
CA MET A 365 -25.88 13.76 16.85
C MET A 365 -24.39 13.80 16.45
N LEU A 366 -23.84 15.00 16.25
CA LEU A 366 -22.43 15.17 15.90
C LEU A 366 -21.52 14.76 17.05
N CYS A 367 -21.89 15.10 18.29
CA CYS A 367 -21.19 14.65 19.49
C CYS A 367 -21.04 13.12 19.51
N GLU A 368 -22.13 12.37 19.29
CA GLU A 368 -22.09 10.90 19.28
C GLU A 368 -21.22 10.35 18.15
N ILE A 369 -21.37 10.84 16.92
CA ILE A 369 -20.61 10.38 15.74
C ILE A 369 -19.12 10.67 15.91
N VAL A 370 -18.76 11.91 16.24
CA VAL A 370 -17.37 12.33 16.39
C VAL A 370 -16.72 11.63 17.57
N SER A 371 -17.42 11.52 18.71
CA SER A 371 -16.90 10.79 19.88
C SER A 371 -16.66 9.32 19.56
N LEU A 372 -17.52 8.67 18.77
CA LEU A 372 -17.34 7.28 18.36
C LEU A 372 -16.05 7.10 17.52
N HIS A 373 -15.83 7.96 16.53
CA HIS A 373 -14.64 7.90 15.70
C HIS A 373 -13.37 8.27 16.49
N PHE A 374 -13.45 9.31 17.33
CA PHE A 374 -12.33 9.75 18.15
C PHE A 374 -11.91 8.68 19.16
N LEU A 375 -12.88 8.00 19.79
CA LEU A 375 -12.60 6.91 20.71
C LEU A 375 -12.02 5.68 20.00
N SER A 376 -12.52 5.36 18.81
CA SER A 376 -11.96 4.28 17.98
C SER A 376 -10.51 4.58 17.55
N MET A 377 -10.19 5.87 17.31
CA MET A 377 -8.84 6.33 17.06
C MET A 377 -7.95 6.17 18.29
N LEU A 378 -8.45 6.57 19.47
CA LEU A 378 -7.72 6.44 20.72
C LEU A 378 -7.38 4.97 21.03
N GLU A 379 -8.35 4.07 20.89
CA GLU A 379 -8.15 2.62 21.05
C GLU A 379 -7.09 2.07 20.09
N ALA A 380 -7.12 2.51 18.83
CA ALA A 380 -6.13 2.10 17.82
C ALA A 380 -4.71 2.56 18.17
N LEU A 381 -4.55 3.81 18.62
CA LEU A 381 -3.26 4.33 19.02
C LEU A 381 -2.73 3.66 20.30
N LEU A 382 -3.60 3.33 21.26
CA LEU A 382 -3.24 2.57 22.45
C LEU A 382 -2.82 1.14 22.10
N GLU A 383 -3.53 0.47 21.18
CA GLU A 383 -3.15 -0.86 20.70
C GLU A 383 -1.78 -0.86 20.00
N CYS A 384 -1.45 0.22 19.30
CA CYS A 384 -0.13 0.42 18.69
C CYS A 384 0.94 0.89 19.68
N GLN A 385 0.61 1.01 20.98
CA GLN A 385 1.51 1.47 22.04
C GLN A 385 2.10 2.86 21.77
N SER A 386 1.28 3.76 21.21
CA SER A 386 1.68 5.14 20.95
C SER A 386 2.10 5.85 22.23
N THR A 387 3.34 6.34 22.25
CA THR A 387 3.89 7.12 23.37
C THR A 387 3.23 8.49 23.48
N PHE A 388 2.80 9.02 22.33
CA PHE A 388 2.15 10.30 22.21
C PHE A 388 0.79 10.33 22.92
N VAL A 389 0.01 9.24 22.85
CA VAL A 389 -1.29 9.14 23.54
C VAL A 389 -1.16 9.33 25.05
N GLY A 390 -0.13 8.75 25.67
CA GLY A 390 0.08 8.90 27.11
C GLY A 390 0.18 10.37 27.56
N LYS A 391 0.70 11.23 26.69
CA LYS A 391 0.84 12.68 26.95
C LYS A 391 -0.45 13.46 26.71
N LEU A 392 -1.27 13.09 25.71
CA LEU A 392 -2.49 13.82 25.36
C LEU A 392 -3.78 13.25 25.97
N LEU A 393 -3.78 12.02 26.49
CA LEU A 393 -4.96 11.39 27.10
C LEU A 393 -5.61 12.25 28.20
N PRO A 394 -4.85 12.95 29.08
CA PRO A 394 -5.43 13.88 30.06
C PRO A 394 -6.14 15.08 29.41
N LEU A 395 -5.67 15.54 28.25
CA LEU A 395 -6.24 16.67 27.51
C LEU A 395 -7.46 16.26 26.66
N TRP A 396 -7.46 15.05 26.10
CA TRP A 396 -8.57 14.54 25.28
C TRP A 396 -9.73 13.99 26.11
N THR A 397 -9.48 13.60 27.36
CA THR A 397 -10.51 13.14 28.28
C THR A 397 -11.62 14.19 28.49
N PRO A 398 -11.32 15.46 28.82
CA PRO A 398 -12.33 16.51 28.93
C PRO A 398 -13.03 16.84 27.61
N VAL A 399 -12.34 16.72 26.47
CA VAL A 399 -12.92 16.93 25.13
C VAL A 399 -14.08 15.98 24.89
N LEU A 400 -13.90 14.70 25.24
CA LEU A 400 -14.94 13.67 25.14
C LEU A 400 -16.04 13.84 26.20
N CYS A 401 -15.68 14.27 27.41
CA CYS A 401 -16.61 14.41 28.54
C CYS A 401 -17.26 15.80 28.66
N SER A 402 -17.36 16.59 27.58
CA SER A 402 -17.80 17.99 27.68
C SER A 402 -19.14 18.16 28.41
N ASN A 403 -19.24 19.17 29.29
CA ASN A 403 -20.31 19.32 30.28
C ASN A 403 -21.74 19.50 29.72
N GLN A 404 -21.91 19.78 28.43
CA GLN A 404 -23.22 20.08 27.85
C GLN A 404 -23.98 18.84 27.34
N LEU A 405 -23.29 17.72 27.07
CA LEU A 405 -23.86 16.50 26.51
C LEU A 405 -23.16 15.29 27.13
N GLN A 406 -23.81 14.58 28.05
CA GLN A 406 -23.26 13.33 28.59
C GLN A 406 -23.09 12.29 27.48
N LEU A 407 -21.88 11.73 27.37
CA LEU A 407 -21.59 10.60 26.49
C LEU A 407 -22.55 9.43 26.79
N PRO A 408 -23.06 8.72 25.76
CA PRO A 408 -23.76 7.46 25.94
C PRO A 408 -22.95 6.47 26.80
N GLY A 409 -23.61 5.70 27.68
CA GLY A 409 -22.94 4.82 28.64
C GLY A 409 -21.95 3.83 28.01
N HIS A 410 -22.26 3.29 26.82
CA HIS A 410 -21.34 2.39 26.11
C HIS A 410 -20.03 3.08 25.66
N LEU A 411 -20.06 4.38 25.32
CA LEU A 411 -18.87 5.16 24.99
C LEU A 411 -18.07 5.53 26.26
N GLN A 412 -18.76 5.78 27.37
CA GLN A 412 -18.09 6.01 28.66
C GLN A 412 -17.29 4.80 29.11
N VAL A 413 -17.85 3.59 28.97
CA VAL A 413 -17.13 2.33 29.30
C VAL A 413 -15.87 2.17 28.45
N ARG A 414 -15.99 2.40 27.13
CA ARG A 414 -14.84 2.36 26.22
C ARG A 414 -13.76 3.39 26.59
N LEU A 415 -14.16 4.62 26.91
CA LEU A 415 -13.22 5.65 27.38
C LEU A 415 -12.56 5.28 28.70
N GLN A 416 -13.31 4.68 29.63
CA GLN A 416 -12.75 4.17 30.88
C GLN A 416 -11.72 3.07 30.63
N ASN A 417 -11.95 2.18 29.67
CA ASN A 417 -10.98 1.17 29.27
C ASN A 417 -9.70 1.79 28.69
N CYS A 418 -9.81 2.88 27.92
CA CYS A 418 -8.65 3.63 27.43
C CYS A 418 -7.85 4.29 28.57
N ARG A 419 -8.53 4.81 29.59
CA ARG A 419 -7.87 5.40 30.78
C ARG A 419 -7.20 4.36 31.66
N ASN A 420 -7.84 3.21 31.80
CA ASN A 420 -7.36 2.09 32.58
C ASN A 420 -6.40 1.20 31.78
N PHE A 421 -5.99 1.62 30.59
CA PHE A 421 -5.09 0.83 29.76
C PHE A 421 -3.78 0.62 30.53
N PRO A 422 -3.40 -0.64 30.83
CA PRO A 422 -2.28 -0.90 31.71
C PRO A 422 -1.00 -0.35 31.07
N PRO A 423 -0.11 0.32 31.84
CA PRO A 423 1.23 0.58 31.36
C PRO A 423 1.89 -0.77 31.11
N THR A 424 2.10 -1.12 29.84
CA THR A 424 2.55 -2.46 29.46
C THR A 424 3.93 -2.72 30.07
N ILE A 425 3.97 -3.48 31.17
CA ILE A 425 5.18 -4.14 31.64
C ILE A 425 5.50 -5.19 30.56
N ILE A 426 6.69 -5.09 29.98
CA ILE A 426 7.19 -6.03 28.98
C ILE A 426 7.20 -7.42 29.61
N GLN A 427 6.24 -8.30 29.28
CA GLN A 427 6.45 -9.74 29.08
C GLN A 427 5.17 -10.52 28.71
N GLU A 428 5.34 -11.40 27.72
CA GLU A 428 4.73 -12.73 27.60
C GLU A 428 3.24 -12.86 27.26
N ALA A 429 2.98 -13.00 25.95
CA ALA A 429 2.40 -14.21 25.36
C ALA A 429 2.31 -14.02 23.84
N ILE A 430 3.45 -13.90 23.15
CA ILE A 430 3.45 -14.02 21.69
C ILE A 430 3.27 -15.52 21.40
N PRO A 431 2.19 -15.96 20.71
CA PRO A 431 2.03 -17.35 20.30
C PRO A 431 3.30 -17.83 19.61
N GLU A 432 3.80 -19.03 19.94
CA GLU A 432 5.07 -19.55 19.41
C GLU A 432 5.14 -19.51 17.87
N LYS A 433 3.99 -19.58 17.17
CA LYS A 433 3.89 -19.42 15.71
C LYS A 433 4.37 -18.07 15.17
N LEU A 434 4.32 -16.99 15.97
CA LEU A 434 4.78 -15.65 15.58
C LEU A 434 6.27 -15.41 15.91
N LYS A 435 6.89 -16.24 16.78
CA LYS A 435 8.34 -16.19 17.04
C LYS A 435 9.17 -16.79 15.90
N VAL A 436 8.56 -17.61 15.05
CA VAL A 436 9.21 -18.28 13.91
C VAL A 436 9.36 -17.35 12.69
N ALA A 437 8.60 -16.26 12.63
CA ALA A 437 8.78 -15.22 11.62
C ALA A 437 9.56 -14.07 12.27
N ASN A 438 10.75 -13.74 11.77
CA ASN A 438 11.59 -12.61 12.20
C ASN A 438 10.91 -11.25 11.96
N LEU A 439 9.75 -10.99 12.58
CA LEU A 439 8.95 -9.77 12.42
C LEU A 439 9.39 -8.72 13.44
N HIS A 440 9.61 -7.49 12.99
CA HIS A 440 10.07 -6.39 13.85
C HIS A 440 8.97 -5.90 14.80
N ASN A 441 7.72 -5.78 14.32
CA ASN A 441 6.60 -5.36 15.16
C ASN A 441 5.28 -6.11 14.80
N PRO A 442 4.99 -7.24 15.45
CA PRO A 442 3.82 -8.06 15.12
C PRO A 442 2.49 -7.41 15.53
N MET A 443 2.49 -6.55 16.55
CA MET A 443 1.28 -5.81 16.97
C MET A 443 0.91 -4.75 15.94
N LEU A 444 1.89 -3.98 15.47
CA LEU A 444 1.72 -3.04 14.38
C LEU A 444 1.19 -3.74 13.13
N LEU A 445 1.80 -4.87 12.72
CA LEU A 445 1.35 -5.62 11.55
C LEU A 445 -0.11 -6.08 11.68
N ARG A 446 -0.51 -6.59 12.85
CA ARG A 446 -1.90 -7.01 13.10
C ARG A 446 -2.87 -5.83 13.02
N TRP A 447 -2.51 -4.68 13.57
CA TRP A 447 -3.32 -3.47 13.47
C TRP A 447 -3.45 -3.02 12.01
N LEU A 448 -2.34 -2.93 11.28
CA LEU A 448 -2.32 -2.55 9.86
C LEU A 448 -3.20 -3.48 9.02
N GLN A 449 -3.16 -4.79 9.24
CA GLN A 449 -4.00 -5.75 8.50
C GLN A 449 -5.50 -5.54 8.77
N ARG A 450 -5.89 -5.28 10.04
CA ARG A 450 -7.29 -4.96 10.37
C ARG A 450 -7.71 -3.62 9.79
N LEU A 451 -6.84 -2.62 9.82
CA LEU A 451 -7.09 -1.32 9.25
C LEU A 451 -7.24 -1.39 7.72
N GLN A 452 -6.34 -2.12 7.04
CA GLN A 452 -6.41 -2.41 5.61
C GLN A 452 -7.75 -3.04 5.23
N PHE A 453 -8.18 -4.06 5.97
CA PHE A 453 -9.47 -4.69 5.74
C PHE A 453 -10.62 -3.69 5.92
N LYS A 454 -10.61 -2.90 7.00
CA LYS A 454 -11.64 -1.91 7.29
C LYS A 454 -11.72 -0.80 6.23
N MET A 455 -10.57 -0.29 5.78
CA MET A 455 -10.49 0.68 4.67
C MET A 455 -11.03 0.09 3.37
N GLY A 456 -10.66 -1.14 3.05
CA GLY A 456 -11.16 -1.83 1.86
C GLY A 456 -12.68 -2.05 1.88
N GLN A 457 -13.22 -2.44 3.04
CA GLN A 457 -14.67 -2.60 3.24
C GLN A 457 -15.43 -1.29 3.09
N ILE A 458 -14.93 -0.20 3.70
CA ILE A 458 -15.56 1.12 3.56
C ILE A 458 -15.55 1.58 2.11
N GLU A 459 -14.44 1.46 1.37
CA GLU A 459 -14.43 1.83 -0.05
C GLU A 459 -15.37 0.95 -0.89
N LEU A 460 -15.46 -0.36 -0.61
CA LEU A 460 -16.38 -1.25 -1.32
C LEU A 460 -17.85 -0.87 -1.07
N GLN A 461 -18.23 -0.68 0.20
CA GLN A 461 -19.58 -0.24 0.58
C GLN A 461 -19.90 1.12 -0.03
N SER A 462 -18.93 2.03 0.03
CA SER A 462 -19.08 3.38 -0.49
C SER A 462 -19.22 3.37 -2.02
N SER A 463 -18.48 2.51 -2.73
CA SER A 463 -18.63 2.25 -4.17
C SER A 463 -20.03 1.74 -4.50
N THR A 464 -20.57 0.76 -3.74
CA THR A 464 -21.93 0.25 -3.98
C THR A 464 -23.00 1.31 -3.72
N ALA A 465 -22.79 2.17 -2.73
CA ALA A 465 -23.74 3.21 -2.38
C ALA A 465 -23.87 4.29 -3.46
N THR A 466 -22.89 4.46 -4.37
CA THR A 466 -22.94 5.48 -5.45
C THR A 466 -24.09 5.27 -6.44
N GLN A 467 -24.71 4.09 -6.43
CA GLN A 467 -25.95 3.83 -7.14
C GLN A 467 -27.15 4.64 -6.58
N PHE A 468 -27.07 5.07 -5.32
CA PHE A 468 -28.14 5.75 -4.58
C PHE A 468 -27.83 7.21 -4.24
N TYR A 469 -26.54 7.59 -4.21
CA TYR A 469 -26.10 8.95 -3.91
C TYR A 469 -25.04 9.40 -4.91
N SER A 470 -24.98 10.71 -5.18
CA SER A 470 -23.92 11.29 -6.01
C SER A 470 -22.56 11.21 -5.31
N LEU A 471 -21.48 11.15 -6.09
CA LEU A 471 -20.11 11.30 -5.60
C LEU A 471 -19.86 12.72 -5.06
#